data_AF-A0A7C7SQ74-F1
#
_entry.id   AF-A0A7C7SQ74-F1
#
_cell.length_a   1.000
_cell.length_b   1.000
_cell.length_c   1.000
_cell.angle_alpha   90.00
_cell.angle_beta   90.00
_cell.angle_gamma   90.00
#
_symmetry.space_group_name_H-M   'P 1'
#
loop_
_entity.id
_entity.type
_entity.pdbx_description
1 polymer ?
#
loop_
_entity_poly.entity_id
_entity_poly.type
_entity_poly.pdbx_seq_one_letter_code
_entity_poly.pdbx_strand_id
1 'polypeptide(L)'
;MKLFGIGSTIARLRGSKNLSLVFKGEIASGMGCYSDMTFPPKSGIKNAPDALPAEFHPGSLNINIASNGFPKGIRDIQDLDRGILKSSFTIAHDAIGNNMLRPTSNAPNRGTMHFWPATIQLDESGKIFDAWAARRIGSAYYNVVEVMSDIKLRDKHALTDGMAVTLTLSAQP
;
A
#
# COMPACT_ATOMS: atom_id res chain seq x y z
N MET A 1 -25.88 36.34 -27.02
CA MET A 1 -24.56 37.00 -27.05
C MET A 1 -23.79 36.55 -25.80
N LYS A 2 -22.54 36.10 -25.99
CA LYS A 2 -21.51 35.62 -25.03
C LYS A 2 -21.38 36.50 -23.74
N LEU A 3 -20.78 36.11 -22.60
CA LEU A 3 -19.57 35.31 -22.35
C LEU A 3 -19.44 34.91 -20.84
N PHE A 4 -18.60 33.91 -20.60
CA PHE A 4 -18.18 33.26 -19.33
C PHE A 4 -17.53 34.17 -18.27
N GLY A 5 -17.55 33.71 -17.02
CA GLY A 5 -16.67 34.14 -15.94
C GLY A 5 -16.50 33.05 -14.88
N ILE A 6 -15.61 32.09 -15.15
CA ILE A 6 -15.16 31.07 -14.20
C ILE A 6 -14.06 31.72 -13.35
N GLY A 7 -14.25 31.81 -12.04
CA GLY A 7 -13.21 32.34 -11.16
C GLY A 7 -13.57 32.31 -9.70
N SER A 8 -12.73 31.64 -8.92
CA SER A 8 -12.62 31.71 -7.46
C SER A 8 -13.20 30.55 -6.65
N THR A 9 -12.70 29.34 -6.91
CA THR A 9 -12.58 28.30 -5.86
C THR A 9 -11.11 27.95 -5.63
N ILE A 10 -10.26 28.98 -5.48
CA ILE A 10 -8.89 28.83 -5.00
C ILE A 10 -8.71 29.75 -3.80
N ALA A 11 -9.28 29.32 -2.68
CA ALA A 11 -8.93 29.86 -1.37
C ALA A 11 -9.09 28.77 -0.32
N ARG A 12 -7.98 28.53 0.41
CA ARG A 12 -7.78 27.65 1.58
C ARG A 12 -7.52 26.17 1.31
N LEU A 13 -6.29 25.88 0.91
CA LEU A 13 -5.55 24.73 1.44
C LEU A 13 -4.22 25.21 2.03
N ARG A 14 -4.32 25.88 3.19
CA ARG A 14 -3.19 25.99 4.14
C ARG A 14 -3.39 24.87 5.15
N GLY A 15 -2.65 23.76 4.97
CA GLY A 15 -2.60 22.62 5.89
C GLY A 15 -2.91 21.25 5.29
N SER A 16 -2.43 20.88 4.10
CA SER A 16 -2.57 19.49 3.64
C SER A 16 -1.53 18.61 4.32
N LYS A 17 -1.91 17.94 5.42
CA LYS A 17 -1.32 16.61 5.72
C LYS A 17 -1.58 15.76 4.47
N ASN A 18 -0.55 15.20 3.84
CA ASN A 18 -0.71 14.38 2.63
C ASN A 18 -1.76 13.30 2.91
N LEU A 19 -2.95 13.43 2.31
CA LEU A 19 -4.03 12.45 2.43
C LEU A 19 -3.73 11.19 1.60
N SER A 20 -2.76 11.29 0.69
CA SER A 20 -2.30 10.17 -0.13
C SER A 20 -0.85 10.32 -0.56
N LEU A 21 -0.24 9.21 -0.97
CA LEU A 21 1.05 9.12 -1.65
C LEU A 21 0.87 8.39 -2.98
N VAL A 22 1.46 8.92 -4.04
CA VAL A 22 1.37 8.35 -5.39
C VAL A 22 2.75 7.89 -5.84
N PHE A 23 2.85 6.60 -6.12
CA PHE A 23 4.05 5.94 -6.60
C PHE A 23 3.87 5.51 -8.05
N LYS A 24 4.96 5.52 -8.82
CA LYS A 24 5.02 4.90 -10.14
C LYS A 24 5.97 3.72 -10.11
N GLY A 25 5.55 2.61 -10.69
CA GLY A 25 6.33 1.40 -10.67
C GLY A 25 5.86 0.41 -11.72
N GLU A 26 6.31 -0.81 -11.54
CA GLU A 26 5.97 -1.93 -12.40
C GLU A 26 5.57 -3.13 -11.55
N ILE A 27 4.69 -3.97 -12.09
CA ILE A 27 4.40 -5.27 -11.49
C ILE A 27 5.67 -6.12 -11.53
N ALA A 28 5.97 -6.79 -10.42
CA ALA A 28 7.14 -7.65 -10.29
C ALA A 28 6.84 -8.95 -9.54
N SER A 29 7.64 -9.98 -9.80
CA SER A 29 7.66 -11.20 -8.99
C SER A 29 8.63 -11.03 -7.81
N GLY A 30 8.21 -11.46 -6.62
CA GLY A 30 9.05 -11.52 -5.43
C GLY A 30 9.49 -12.96 -5.10
N MET A 31 10.11 -13.15 -3.93
CA MET A 31 10.50 -14.48 -3.43
C MET A 31 9.33 -15.34 -2.93
N GLY A 32 8.09 -14.85 -3.00
CA GLY A 32 6.91 -15.59 -2.54
C GLY A 32 6.69 -15.61 -1.03
N CYS A 33 7.46 -14.90 -0.21
CA CYS A 33 7.37 -15.04 1.25
C CYS A 33 5.98 -14.74 1.86
N TYR A 34 5.13 -13.95 1.19
CA TYR A 34 3.76 -13.68 1.66
C TYR A 34 2.78 -14.84 1.41
N SER A 35 3.09 -15.80 0.52
CA SER A 35 2.24 -16.98 0.31
C SER A 35 2.24 -17.92 1.50
N ASP A 36 3.32 -17.89 2.27
CA ASP A 36 3.51 -18.78 3.42
C ASP A 36 3.09 -18.11 4.74
N MET A 37 2.71 -16.83 4.70
CA MET A 37 2.25 -16.09 5.87
C MET A 37 0.74 -16.26 6.07
N THR A 38 0.32 -16.36 7.33
CA THR A 38 -1.11 -16.37 7.68
C THR A 38 -1.47 -15.09 8.42
N PHE A 39 -2.66 -14.57 8.10
CA PHE A 39 -3.20 -13.33 8.67
C PHE A 39 -4.48 -13.64 9.44
N PRO A 40 -4.77 -12.90 10.51
CA PRO A 40 -6.04 -13.04 11.21
C PRO A 40 -7.20 -12.65 10.27
N PRO A 41 -8.39 -13.27 10.41
CA PRO A 41 -9.58 -12.82 9.71
C PRO A 41 -9.94 -11.40 10.18
N LYS A 42 -10.76 -10.69 9.40
CA LYS A 42 -11.24 -9.33 9.73
C LYS A 42 -11.75 -9.19 11.16
N SER A 43 -12.50 -10.17 11.65
CA SER A 43 -13.07 -10.19 13.01
C SER A 43 -12.01 -10.19 14.12
N GLY A 44 -10.78 -10.63 13.82
CA GLY A 44 -9.63 -10.62 14.72
C GLY A 44 -8.77 -9.36 14.61
N ILE A 45 -9.10 -8.41 13.73
CA ILE A 45 -8.32 -7.19 13.51
C ILE A 45 -8.97 -6.02 14.25
N LYS A 46 -8.24 -5.44 15.19
CA LYS A 46 -8.70 -4.25 15.93
C LYS A 46 -8.86 -3.06 14.98
N ASN A 47 -10.00 -2.39 15.06
CA ASN A 47 -10.35 -1.23 14.21
C ASN A 47 -10.29 -1.55 12.71
N ALA A 48 -10.63 -2.79 12.33
CA ALA A 48 -10.70 -3.18 10.93
C ALA A 48 -11.67 -2.26 10.15
N PRO A 49 -11.24 -1.64 9.04
CA PRO A 49 -12.14 -0.84 8.20
C PRO A 49 -13.27 -1.67 7.60
N ASP A 50 -14.42 -1.06 7.35
CA ASP A 50 -15.56 -1.75 6.71
C ASP A 50 -15.22 -2.31 5.33
N ALA A 51 -14.39 -1.60 4.57
CA ALA A 51 -13.90 -2.02 3.26
C ALA A 51 -12.85 -3.16 3.31
N LEU A 52 -12.36 -3.54 4.50
CA LEU A 52 -11.44 -4.67 4.62
C LEU A 52 -12.17 -5.97 4.26
N PRO A 53 -11.60 -6.86 3.43
CA PRO A 53 -12.21 -8.15 3.15
C PRO A 53 -12.22 -9.03 4.39
N ALA A 54 -13.06 -10.07 4.38
CA ALA A 54 -13.10 -11.05 5.46
C ALA A 54 -11.74 -11.75 5.65
N GLU A 55 -11.09 -12.10 4.54
CA GLU A 55 -9.78 -12.76 4.46
C GLU A 55 -8.98 -12.21 3.28
N PHE A 56 -7.66 -12.27 3.37
CA PHE A 56 -6.77 -11.99 2.24
C PHE A 56 -6.46 -13.28 1.48
N HIS A 57 -6.36 -13.19 0.16
CA HIS A 57 -5.76 -14.25 -0.65
C HIS A 57 -4.30 -14.45 -0.22
N PRO A 58 -3.80 -15.71 -0.11
CA PRO A 58 -2.41 -15.98 0.21
C PRO A 58 -1.44 -15.35 -0.81
N GLY A 59 -0.42 -14.64 -0.33
CA GLY A 59 0.54 -13.94 -1.18
C GLY A 59 0.31 -12.43 -1.30
N SER A 60 1.16 -11.80 -2.09
CA SER A 60 1.12 -10.38 -2.42
C SER A 60 1.45 -10.18 -3.90
N LEU A 61 0.97 -9.07 -4.44
CA LEU A 61 1.43 -8.50 -5.70
C LEU A 61 2.54 -7.49 -5.37
N ASN A 62 3.74 -7.71 -5.89
CA ASN A 62 4.85 -6.80 -5.68
C ASN A 62 4.81 -5.70 -6.75
N ILE A 63 4.93 -4.45 -6.32
CA ILE A 63 5.11 -3.31 -7.21
C ILE A 63 6.51 -2.74 -6.95
N ASN A 64 7.39 -2.87 -7.94
CA ASN A 64 8.74 -2.32 -7.92
C ASN A 64 8.69 -0.84 -8.32
N ILE A 65 9.04 0.05 -7.39
CA ILE A 65 9.01 1.49 -7.60
C ILE A 65 10.30 1.92 -8.29
N ALA A 66 10.15 2.60 -9.43
CA ALA A 66 11.28 3.17 -10.16
C ALA A 66 11.95 4.29 -9.35
N SER A 67 13.22 4.60 -9.62
CA SER A 67 13.96 5.66 -8.91
C SER A 67 13.29 7.04 -9.02
N ASN A 68 12.64 7.33 -10.14
CA ASN A 68 11.83 8.53 -10.38
C ASN A 68 10.34 8.35 -10.05
N GLY A 69 9.97 7.19 -9.49
CA GLY A 69 8.61 6.80 -9.18
C GLY A 69 8.17 7.15 -7.76
N PHE A 70 9.06 7.66 -6.91
CA PHE A 70 8.72 8.08 -5.56
C PHE A 70 8.05 9.46 -5.52
N PRO A 71 7.06 9.68 -4.63
CA PRO A 71 6.52 11.00 -4.37
C PRO A 71 7.61 11.97 -3.87
N LYS A 72 7.43 13.27 -4.17
CA LYS A 72 8.38 14.30 -3.72
C LYS A 72 8.56 14.26 -2.20
N GLY A 73 9.81 14.18 -1.74
CA GLY A 73 10.17 14.16 -0.32
C GLY A 73 10.19 12.77 0.31
N ILE A 74 9.81 11.72 -0.43
CA ILE A 74 9.97 10.32 -0.03
C ILE A 74 11.25 9.79 -0.63
N ARG A 75 12.14 9.23 0.19
CA ARG A 75 13.43 8.68 -0.28
C ARG A 75 13.28 7.23 -0.71
N ASP A 76 12.54 6.47 0.09
CA ASP A 76 12.34 5.05 -0.09
C ASP A 76 11.04 4.61 0.63
N ILE A 77 10.64 3.36 0.42
CA ILE A 77 9.43 2.78 1.02
C ILE A 77 9.58 2.66 2.55
N GLN A 78 10.79 2.66 3.11
CA GLN A 78 10.99 2.59 4.56
C GLN A 78 10.55 3.87 5.27
N ASP A 79 10.36 4.99 4.57
CA ASP A 79 9.74 6.19 5.15
C ASP A 79 8.30 5.93 5.66
N LEU A 80 7.60 4.89 5.15
CA LEU A 80 6.31 4.44 5.69
C LEU A 80 6.43 3.88 7.12
N ASP A 81 7.56 3.27 7.48
CA ASP A 81 7.80 2.78 8.86
C ASP A 81 7.90 3.95 9.85
N ARG A 82 8.28 5.13 9.35
CA ARG A 82 8.41 6.37 10.13
C ARG A 82 7.10 7.16 10.23
N GLY A 83 6.00 6.63 9.66
CA GLY A 83 4.68 7.25 9.74
C GLY A 83 4.48 8.45 8.82
N ILE A 84 5.22 8.55 7.71
CA ILE A 84 5.04 9.62 6.72
C ILE A 84 3.61 9.66 6.13
N LEU A 85 2.95 8.50 6.11
CA LEU A 85 1.52 8.33 5.85
C LEU A 85 0.94 7.42 6.93
N LYS A 86 -0.07 7.90 7.67
CA LYS A 86 -0.74 7.11 8.72
C LYS A 86 -1.40 5.88 8.10
N SER A 87 -1.09 4.69 8.61
CA SER A 87 -1.77 3.45 8.23
C SER A 87 -3.19 3.40 8.76
N SER A 88 -4.07 2.74 8.02
CA SER A 88 -5.49 2.61 8.37
C SER A 88 -5.70 1.65 9.54
N PHE A 89 -4.95 0.54 9.54
CA PHE A 89 -4.90 -0.39 10.64
C PHE A 89 -3.55 -1.09 10.64
N THR A 90 -3.30 -1.83 11.71
CA THR A 90 -2.08 -2.60 11.90
C THR A 90 -2.41 -4.00 12.38
N ILE A 91 -1.58 -4.98 12.02
CA ILE A 91 -1.61 -6.32 12.59
C ILE A 91 -0.31 -6.52 13.35
N ALA A 92 -0.42 -6.84 14.64
CA ALA A 92 0.73 -7.07 15.51
C ALA A 92 1.56 -8.26 15.01
N HIS A 93 2.87 -8.23 15.25
CA HIS A 93 3.81 -9.27 14.76
C HIS A 93 3.35 -10.69 15.12
N ASP A 94 2.89 -10.91 16.35
CA ASP A 94 2.50 -12.21 16.91
C ASP A 94 1.18 -12.76 16.36
N ALA A 95 0.32 -11.88 15.83
CA ALA A 95 -0.89 -12.28 15.13
C ALA A 95 -0.64 -12.76 13.68
N ILE A 96 0.59 -12.62 13.16
CA ILE A 96 0.94 -12.99 11.80
C ILE A 96 1.74 -14.30 11.83
N GLY A 97 1.16 -15.39 11.33
CA GLY A 97 1.85 -16.67 11.24
C GLY A 97 3.01 -16.60 10.24
N ASN A 98 4.08 -17.34 10.54
CA ASN A 98 5.33 -17.38 9.75
C ASN A 98 5.99 -16.01 9.53
N ASN A 99 5.75 -15.04 10.42
CA ASN A 99 6.43 -13.76 10.38
C ASN A 99 7.88 -13.87 10.87
N MET A 100 8.82 -13.82 9.93
CA MET A 100 10.26 -13.95 10.21
C MET A 100 10.92 -12.64 10.69
N LEU A 101 10.22 -11.50 10.62
CA LEU A 101 10.72 -10.23 11.12
C LEU A 101 10.47 -10.11 12.63
N ARG A 102 11.33 -10.72 13.44
CA ARG A 102 11.23 -10.69 14.90
C ARG A 102 11.44 -9.29 15.51
N PRO A 103 10.65 -8.88 16.52
CA PRO A 103 10.97 -7.79 17.43
C PRO A 103 12.36 -7.90 18.06
N THR A 104 12.97 -6.77 18.37
CA THR A 104 14.22 -6.68 19.15
C THR A 104 14.09 -5.63 20.24
N SER A 105 15.00 -5.59 21.20
CA SER A 105 15.01 -4.55 22.25
C SER A 105 15.03 -3.12 21.70
N ASN A 106 15.77 -2.89 20.60
CA ASN A 106 15.89 -1.58 19.96
C ASN A 106 14.78 -1.30 18.93
N ALA A 107 14.03 -2.33 18.51
CA ALA A 107 12.95 -2.23 17.55
C ALA A 107 11.79 -3.15 17.97
N PRO A 108 11.05 -2.81 19.04
CA PRO A 108 10.03 -3.69 19.62
C PRO A 108 8.83 -3.89 18.69
N ASN A 109 8.59 -2.96 17.77
CA ASN A 109 7.50 -3.04 16.79
C ASN A 109 7.93 -3.70 15.46
N ARG A 110 9.17 -4.19 15.34
CA ARG A 110 9.63 -4.85 14.11
C ARG A 110 8.75 -6.06 13.79
N GLY A 111 8.36 -6.16 12.52
CA GLY A 111 7.46 -7.21 12.05
C GLY A 111 5.97 -6.89 12.13
N THR A 112 5.55 -5.85 12.86
CA THR A 112 4.17 -5.35 12.80
C THR A 112 3.85 -4.92 11.38
N MET A 113 2.71 -5.38 10.86
CA MET A 113 2.24 -5.05 9.51
C MET A 113 1.35 -3.82 9.55
N HIS A 114 1.65 -2.85 8.69
CA HIS A 114 0.85 -1.67 8.42
C HIS A 114 0.10 -1.85 7.10
N PHE A 115 -1.12 -1.35 7.05
CA PHE A 115 -1.97 -1.40 5.87
C PHE A 115 -2.51 -0.02 5.47
N TRP A 116 -2.57 0.22 4.17
CA TRP A 116 -3.18 1.40 3.57
C TRP A 116 -4.11 0.98 2.42
N PRO A 117 -5.31 1.57 2.31
CA PRO A 117 -6.12 1.48 1.11
C PRO A 117 -5.28 1.91 -0.08
N ALA A 118 -5.31 1.10 -1.11
CA ALA A 118 -4.53 1.31 -2.30
C ALA A 118 -5.41 1.24 -3.55
N THR A 119 -5.16 2.14 -4.48
CA THR A 119 -5.73 2.07 -5.83
C THR A 119 -4.58 1.88 -6.80
N ILE A 120 -4.71 0.89 -7.68
CA ILE A 120 -3.75 0.60 -8.75
C ILE A 120 -4.40 0.98 -10.07
N GLN A 121 -3.70 1.80 -10.85
CA GLN A 121 -4.03 2.10 -12.24
C GLN A 121 -2.98 1.48 -13.16
N LEU A 122 -3.41 0.71 -14.15
CA LEU A 122 -2.53 0.25 -15.23
C LEU A 122 -2.32 1.40 -16.22
N ASP A 123 -1.07 1.80 -16.44
CA ASP A 123 -0.77 3.03 -17.20
C ASP A 123 -1.22 2.94 -18.66
N GLU A 124 -1.06 1.77 -19.30
CA GLU A 124 -1.42 1.56 -20.71
C GLU A 124 -2.94 1.54 -20.97
N SER A 125 -3.68 0.80 -20.14
CA SER A 125 -5.13 0.61 -20.33
C SER A 125 -6.00 1.60 -19.58
N GLY A 126 -5.44 2.32 -18.61
CA GLY A 126 -6.18 3.15 -17.66
C GLY A 126 -7.08 2.35 -16.71
N LYS A 127 -7.01 1.01 -16.71
CA LYS A 127 -7.82 0.15 -15.83
C LYS A 127 -7.44 0.40 -14.37
N ILE A 128 -8.44 0.60 -13.52
CA ILE A 128 -8.29 0.89 -12.09
C ILE A 128 -8.91 -0.24 -11.26
N PHE A 129 -8.24 -0.62 -10.17
CA PHE A 129 -8.78 -1.54 -9.17
C PHE A 129 -8.22 -1.25 -7.79
N ASP A 130 -9.01 -1.60 -6.76
CA ASP A 130 -8.67 -1.37 -5.37
C ASP A 130 -7.99 -2.59 -4.74
N ALA A 131 -7.14 -2.33 -3.76
CA ALA A 131 -6.40 -3.31 -3.00
C ALA A 131 -5.93 -2.71 -1.66
N TRP A 132 -5.05 -3.42 -0.96
CA TRP A 132 -4.43 -2.96 0.27
C TRP A 132 -2.91 -3.01 0.14
N ALA A 133 -2.25 -1.86 0.20
CA ALA A 133 -0.81 -1.83 0.35
C ALA A 133 -0.44 -2.29 1.77
N ALA A 134 0.56 -3.14 1.88
CA ALA A 134 1.01 -3.75 3.12
C ALA A 134 2.51 -3.55 3.30
N ARG A 135 2.94 -3.31 4.54
CA ARG A 135 4.36 -3.25 4.87
C ARG A 135 4.61 -3.68 6.31
N ARG A 136 5.59 -4.57 6.51
CA ARG A 136 6.10 -4.87 7.86
C ARG A 136 7.18 -3.88 8.25
N ILE A 137 7.09 -3.34 9.46
CA ILE A 137 8.13 -2.48 10.05
C ILE A 137 9.47 -3.21 10.04
N GLY A 138 10.52 -2.57 9.50
CA GLY A 138 11.87 -3.13 9.47
C GLY A 138 12.11 -4.13 8.34
N SER A 139 11.23 -4.18 7.34
CA SER A 139 11.48 -4.87 6.07
C SER A 139 12.66 -4.24 5.31
N ALA A 140 13.51 -5.10 4.74
CA ALA A 140 14.70 -4.70 3.98
C ALA A 140 14.37 -4.12 2.59
N TYR A 141 13.17 -4.36 2.06
CA TYR A 141 12.76 -3.79 0.79
C TYR A 141 12.61 -2.27 0.89
N TYR A 142 13.41 -1.55 0.10
CA TYR A 142 13.42 -0.09 0.05
C TYR A 142 12.64 0.46 -1.15
N ASN A 143 12.37 -0.35 -2.17
CA ASN A 143 11.69 0.07 -3.40
C ASN A 143 10.52 -0.82 -3.82
N VAL A 144 10.11 -1.77 -2.98
CA VAL A 144 8.98 -2.65 -3.29
C VAL A 144 7.83 -2.36 -2.34
N VAL A 145 6.64 -2.15 -2.91
CA VAL A 145 5.38 -2.15 -2.17
C VAL A 145 4.70 -3.50 -2.35
N GLU A 146 4.36 -4.14 -1.25
CA GLU A 146 3.57 -5.37 -1.24
C GLU A 146 2.08 -4.98 -1.27
N VAL A 147 1.30 -5.57 -2.16
CA VAL A 147 -0.14 -5.32 -2.29
C VAL A 147 -0.93 -6.61 -2.07
N MET A 148 -1.94 -6.53 -1.22
CA MET A 148 -2.81 -7.65 -0.83
C MET A 148 -4.27 -7.38 -1.22
N SER A 149 -5.01 -8.45 -1.49
CA SER A 149 -6.44 -8.42 -1.84
C SER A 149 -7.07 -9.75 -1.43
N ASP A 150 -8.39 -9.81 -1.37
CA ASP A 150 -9.19 -11.04 -1.22
C ASP A 150 -9.12 -11.96 -2.45
N ILE A 151 -8.61 -11.45 -3.58
CA ILE A 151 -8.47 -12.19 -4.83
C ILE A 151 -7.02 -12.19 -5.33
N LYS A 152 -6.71 -13.18 -6.18
CA LYS A 152 -5.42 -13.22 -6.90
C LYS A 152 -5.42 -12.19 -8.03
N LEU A 153 -4.87 -11.01 -7.76
CA LEU A 153 -4.89 -9.85 -8.66
C LEU A 153 -4.33 -10.14 -10.06
N ARG A 154 -3.25 -10.95 -10.16
CA ARG A 154 -2.67 -11.34 -11.45
C ARG A 154 -3.68 -12.05 -12.35
N ASP A 155 -4.40 -13.02 -11.81
CA ASP A 155 -5.37 -13.81 -12.57
C ASP A 155 -6.59 -12.95 -12.91
N LYS A 156 -7.10 -12.18 -11.95
CA LYS A 156 -8.28 -11.32 -12.15
C LYS A 156 -8.04 -10.22 -13.19
N HIS A 157 -6.87 -9.61 -13.18
CA HIS A 157 -6.56 -8.44 -13.99
C HIS A 157 -5.58 -8.71 -15.13
N ALA A 158 -5.21 -9.97 -15.37
CA ALA A 158 -4.23 -10.41 -16.37
C ALA A 158 -2.88 -9.69 -16.23
N LEU A 159 -2.40 -9.54 -14.99
CA LEU A 159 -1.17 -8.80 -14.70
C LEU A 159 0.07 -9.67 -14.91
N THR A 160 1.06 -9.12 -15.62
CA THR A 160 2.36 -9.73 -15.89
C THR A 160 3.49 -8.82 -15.44
N ASP A 161 4.68 -9.37 -15.27
CA ASP A 161 5.85 -8.60 -14.83
C ASP A 161 6.23 -7.54 -15.86
N GLY A 162 6.65 -6.36 -15.38
CA GLY A 162 7.01 -5.21 -16.22
C GLY A 162 5.83 -4.33 -16.62
N MET A 163 4.59 -4.70 -16.29
CA MET A 163 3.44 -3.81 -16.55
C MET A 163 3.53 -2.55 -15.68
N ALA A 164 3.59 -1.39 -16.34
CA ALA A 164 3.65 -0.09 -15.69
C ALA A 164 2.35 0.24 -14.95
N VAL A 165 2.49 0.71 -13.72
CA VAL A 165 1.38 1.05 -12.85
C VAL A 165 1.62 2.35 -12.08
N THR A 166 0.52 3.06 -11.85
CA THR A 166 0.43 4.12 -10.85
C THR A 166 -0.28 3.58 -9.62
N LEU A 167 0.41 3.58 -8.48
CA LEU A 167 -0.09 3.10 -7.19
C LEU A 167 -0.36 4.30 -6.28
N THR A 168 -1.59 4.43 -5.79
CA THR A 168 -1.97 5.47 -4.81
C THR A 168 -2.29 4.85 -3.47
N LEU A 169 -1.59 5.25 -2.40
CA LEU A 169 -1.89 4.88 -1.02
C LEU A 169 -2.63 6.04 -0.36
N SER A 170 -3.73 5.75 0.33
CA SER A 170 -4.52 6.76 1.04
C SER A 170 -4.42 6.60 2.55
N ALA A 171 -4.33 7.71 3.29
CA ALA A 171 -4.57 7.69 4.71
C ALA A 171 -6.09 7.60 4.95
N GLN A 172 -6.52 6.77 5.91
CA GLN A 172 -7.88 6.89 6.42
C GLN A 172 -7.97 8.12 7.34
N PRO A 173 -9.06 8.92 7.23
CA PRO A 173 -9.27 10.12 8.04
C PRO A 173 -9.25 9.86 9.55
#